data_AF-A0A7I8WZ19-F1
#
_entry.id   AF-A0A7I8WZ19-F1
#
_cell.length_a   1.000
_cell.length_b   1.000
_cell.length_c   1.000
_cell.angle_alpha   90.00
_cell.angle_beta   90.00
_cell.angle_gamma   90.00
#
_symmetry.space_group_name_H-M   'P 1'
#
loop_
_entity.id
_entity.type
_entity.pdbx_description
1 polymer ?
#
loop_
_entity_poly.entity_id
_entity_poly.type
_entity_poly.pdbx_seq_one_letter_code
_entity_poly.pdbx_strand_id
1 'polypeptide(L)'
;MYDEGYIREKRKLNWTVNRGKSRWNTRGPSEPTTSFKTPLPPTNKGAQLLQRMGWEGGGLGADGRGRAEPVDIGGPRDIQDQFRGIGSKPDEFEEYRKQMSKRFAK
;
A
#
# COMPACT_ATOMS: atom_id res chain seq x y z
N MET A 1 49.68 10.64 3.93
CA MET A 1 48.81 10.00 2.91
C MET A 1 48.55 8.57 3.36
N TYR A 2 47.30 8.17 3.55
CA TYR A 2 46.98 6.79 3.94
C TYR A 2 47.03 5.86 2.74
N ASP A 3 47.58 4.67 2.93
CA ASP A 3 47.75 3.63 1.91
C ASP A 3 46.39 3.03 1.48
N GLU A 4 46.26 2.63 0.21
CA GLU A 4 45.07 2.01 -0.40
C GLU A 4 44.61 0.75 0.35
N GLY A 5 45.53 0.04 1.01
CA GLY A 5 45.22 -1.07 1.91
C GLY A 5 44.33 -0.64 3.10
N TYR A 6 44.65 0.49 3.73
CA TYR A 6 43.91 1.06 4.86
C TYR A 6 42.50 1.52 4.44
N ILE A 7 42.36 2.04 3.22
CA ILE A 7 41.09 2.51 2.65
C ILE A 7 40.16 1.34 2.31
N ARG A 8 40.69 0.20 1.84
CA ARG A 8 39.89 -1.01 1.56
C ARG A 8 39.37 -1.67 2.84
N GLU A 9 40.16 -1.70 3.90
CA GLU A 9 39.76 -2.31 5.17
C GLU A 9 38.67 -1.51 5.88
N LYS A 10 38.79 -0.17 5.91
CA LYS A 10 37.74 0.72 6.42
C LYS A 10 36.43 0.61 5.64
N ARG A 11 36.48 0.38 4.31
CA ARG A 11 35.28 0.14 3.48
C ARG A 11 34.60 -1.18 3.82
N LYS A 12 35.36 -2.25 4.10
CA LYS A 12 34.80 -3.55 4.51
C LYS A 12 34.16 -3.50 5.90
N LEU A 13 34.77 -2.78 6.85
CA LEU A 13 34.20 -2.59 8.19
C LEU A 13 32.87 -1.80 8.16
N ASN A 14 32.74 -0.84 7.25
CA ASN A 14 31.51 -0.04 7.14
C ASN A 14 30.33 -0.78 6.45
N TRP A 15 30.61 -1.83 5.66
CA TRP A 15 29.59 -2.68 5.03
C TRP A 15 28.91 -3.65 6.01
N THR A 16 29.62 -4.04 7.07
CA THR A 16 29.10 -4.96 8.08
C THR A 16 28.27 -4.23 9.15
N VAL A 17 28.69 -3.02 9.55
CA VAL A 17 28.05 -2.26 10.63
C VAL A 17 26.72 -1.63 10.20
N ASN A 18 26.56 -1.25 8.92
CA ASN A 18 25.33 -0.60 8.43
C ASN A 18 24.22 -1.57 7.98
N ARG A 19 24.46 -2.88 7.94
CA ARG A 19 23.44 -3.85 7.49
C ARG A 19 22.42 -4.24 8.57
N GLY A 20 22.75 -4.01 9.85
CA GLY A 20 21.96 -4.51 10.97
C GLY A 20 21.02 -3.50 11.64
N LYS A 21 21.16 -2.20 11.39
CA LYS A 21 20.43 -1.16 12.16
C LYS A 21 19.28 -0.47 11.43
N SER A 22 19.12 -0.70 10.12
CA SER A 22 18.10 0.00 9.32
C SER A 22 17.05 -0.91 8.69
N ARG A 23 17.13 -2.23 8.92
CA ARG A 23 16.26 -3.20 8.22
C ARG A 23 14.88 -3.39 8.87
N TRP A 24 14.65 -2.88 10.08
CA TRP A 24 13.36 -3.05 10.78
C TRP A 24 12.88 -1.82 11.53
N ASN A 25 13.51 -0.66 11.36
CA ASN A 25 13.14 0.54 12.12
C ASN A 25 13.19 1.81 11.28
N THR A 26 12.35 1.86 10.25
CA THR A 26 11.95 3.14 9.64
C THR A 26 10.54 3.01 9.11
N ARG A 27 9.61 3.63 9.84
CA ARG A 27 8.24 3.98 9.42
C ARG A 27 7.34 2.73 9.26
N GLY A 28 6.17 2.74 9.91
CA GLY A 28 5.07 1.86 9.51
C GLY A 28 4.86 1.96 7.99
N PRO A 29 4.26 0.96 7.33
CA PRO A 29 4.19 0.92 5.87
C PRO A 29 3.77 2.30 5.37
N SER A 30 4.71 3.05 4.80
CA SER A 30 4.34 4.20 4.00
C SER A 30 3.59 3.56 2.87
N GLU A 31 2.27 3.60 2.95
CA GLU A 31 1.42 3.18 1.86
C GLU A 31 2.05 3.77 0.61
N PRO A 32 2.38 2.95 -0.41
CA PRO A 32 2.67 3.52 -1.71
C PRO A 32 1.39 4.26 -2.08
N THR A 33 1.36 5.57 -1.80
CA THR A 33 0.41 6.55 -2.32
C THR A 33 0.72 6.79 -3.79
N THR A 34 1.18 5.76 -4.51
CA THR A 34 0.92 5.62 -5.94
C THR A 34 -0.59 5.51 -6.03
N SER A 35 -1.23 6.66 -6.04
CA SER A 35 -2.66 6.78 -6.27
C SER A 35 -2.95 5.92 -7.49
N PHE A 36 -3.95 5.06 -7.40
CA PHE A 36 -4.39 4.28 -8.55
C PHE A 36 -4.79 5.18 -9.74
N LYS A 37 -4.94 6.49 -9.49
CA LYS A 37 -5.20 7.55 -10.47
C LYS A 37 -3.95 8.13 -11.13
N THR A 38 -2.75 7.84 -10.61
CA THR A 38 -1.50 8.33 -11.20
C THR A 38 -0.95 7.32 -12.20
N PRO A 39 -0.67 7.73 -13.46
CA PRO A 39 -0.05 6.87 -14.45
C PRO A 39 1.29 6.29 -13.97
N LEU A 40 1.61 5.08 -14.43
CA LEU A 40 2.89 4.44 -14.15
C LEU A 40 4.04 5.29 -14.69
N PRO A 41 5.12 5.51 -13.92
CA PRO A 41 6.27 6.27 -14.39
C PRO A 41 6.97 5.53 -15.54
N PRO A 42 7.64 6.24 -16.47
CA PRO A 42 8.32 5.64 -17.62
C PRO A 42 9.54 4.77 -17.25
N THR A 43 10.06 4.93 -16.02
CA THR A 43 11.11 4.06 -15.46
C THR A 43 10.57 2.69 -15.03
N ASN A 44 9.25 2.53 -14.94
CA ASN A 44 8.61 1.27 -14.61
C ASN A 44 8.78 0.27 -15.76
N LYS A 45 9.35 -0.90 -15.46
CA LYS A 45 9.59 -1.97 -16.46
C LYS A 45 8.29 -2.43 -17.12
N GLY A 46 7.18 -2.49 -16.37
CA GLY A 46 5.87 -2.86 -16.92
C GLY A 46 5.37 -1.84 -17.96
N ALA A 47 5.52 -0.54 -17.67
CA ALA A 47 5.19 0.52 -18.63
C ALA A 47 6.05 0.43 -19.91
N GLN A 48 7.36 0.18 -19.79
CA GLN A 48 8.25 -0.02 -20.93
C GLN A 48 7.88 -1.24 -21.77
N LEU A 49 7.51 -2.34 -21.12
CA LEU A 49 7.08 -3.56 -21.81
C LEU A 49 5.75 -3.34 -22.54
N LEU A 50 4.77 -2.68 -21.92
CA LEU A 50 3.50 -2.35 -22.59
C LEU A 50 3.73 -1.53 -23.87
N GLN A 51 4.56 -0.49 -23.79
CA GLN A 51 4.94 0.29 -24.97
C GLN A 51 5.60 -0.55 -26.07
N ARG A 52 6.50 -1.48 -25.69
CA ARG A 52 7.12 -2.41 -26.65
C ARG A 52 6.14 -3.41 -27.27
N MET A 53 5.01 -3.68 -26.61
CA MET A 53 3.93 -4.49 -27.14
C MET A 53 2.96 -3.66 -28.02
N GLY A 54 3.26 -2.40 -28.29
CA GLY A 54 2.45 -1.51 -29.12
C GLY A 54 1.36 -0.76 -28.36
N TRP A 55 1.39 -0.73 -27.03
CA TRP A 55 0.46 0.07 -26.25
C TRP A 55 0.91 1.54 -26.18
N GLU A 56 0.08 2.43 -26.72
CA GLU A 56 0.38 3.88 -26.80
C GLU A 56 -0.32 4.69 -25.69
N GLY A 57 -1.14 4.04 -24.86
CA GLY A 57 -1.93 4.66 -23.80
C GLY A 57 -3.40 4.28 -23.85
N GLY A 58 -4.19 4.81 -22.92
CA GLY A 58 -5.64 4.58 -22.87
C GLY A 58 -6.03 3.14 -22.51
N GLY A 59 -7.17 2.67 -23.06
CA GLY A 59 -7.73 1.36 -22.81
C GLY A 59 -7.02 0.23 -23.57
N LEU A 60 -6.99 -0.97 -22.98
CA LEU A 60 -6.42 -2.17 -23.62
C LEU A 60 -7.44 -2.89 -24.52
N GLY A 61 -6.96 -3.82 -25.35
CA GLY A 61 -7.78 -4.66 -26.24
C GLY A 61 -7.71 -4.24 -27.72
N ALA A 62 -8.25 -5.08 -28.61
CA ALA A 62 -8.11 -4.91 -30.06
C ALA A 62 -8.62 -3.55 -30.57
N ASP A 63 -9.76 -3.09 -30.04
CA ASP A 63 -10.36 -1.80 -30.39
C ASP A 63 -10.03 -0.68 -29.38
N GLY A 64 -9.13 -0.93 -28.42
CA GLY A 64 -8.80 0.03 -27.34
C GLY A 64 -9.95 0.35 -26.37
N ARG A 65 -11.05 -0.40 -26.40
CA ARG A 65 -12.26 -0.18 -25.57
C ARG A 65 -12.16 -0.69 -24.14
N GLY A 66 -11.04 -1.29 -23.76
CA GLY A 66 -10.80 -1.70 -22.39
C GLY A 66 -10.78 -0.51 -21.44
N ARG A 67 -10.93 -0.79 -20.15
CA ARG A 67 -10.90 0.25 -19.11
C ARG A 67 -9.46 0.73 -18.92
N ALA A 68 -9.22 2.03 -19.07
CA ALA A 68 -7.90 2.64 -18.85
C ALA A 68 -7.61 2.85 -17.36
N GLU A 69 -8.61 3.34 -16.63
CA GLU A 69 -8.52 3.60 -15.20
C GLU A 69 -8.80 2.32 -14.40
N PRO A 70 -8.07 2.08 -13.30
CA PRO A 70 -8.36 0.96 -12.41
C PRO A 70 -9.78 1.06 -11.83
N VAL A 71 -10.30 -0.09 -11.40
CA VAL A 71 -11.59 -0.16 -10.69
C VAL A 71 -11.32 0.10 -9.21
N ASP A 72 -12.02 1.06 -8.64
CA ASP A 72 -12.02 1.26 -7.19
C ASP A 72 -12.91 0.19 -6.54
N ILE A 73 -12.32 -0.61 -5.66
CA ILE A 73 -13.00 -1.69 -4.93
C ILE A 73 -13.56 -1.14 -3.59
N GLY A 74 -13.27 0.12 -3.28
CA GLY A 74 -13.53 0.74 -1.99
C GLY A 74 -12.38 0.53 -1.01
N GLY A 75 -12.33 1.38 0.01
CA GLY A 75 -11.37 1.23 1.11
C GLY A 75 -11.73 0.07 2.05
N PRO A 76 -10.83 -0.25 3.00
CA PRO A 76 -11.17 -1.11 4.13
C PRO A 76 -12.44 -0.63 4.82
N ARG A 77 -13.30 -1.56 5.26
CA ARG A 77 -14.49 -1.23 6.04
C ARG A 77 -14.09 -0.52 7.34
N ASP A 78 -14.95 0.36 7.82
CA ASP A 78 -14.80 0.94 9.16
C ASP A 78 -14.71 -0.18 10.20
N ILE A 79 -13.92 0.03 11.25
CA ILE A 79 -13.66 -0.93 12.32
C ILE A 79 -14.97 -1.40 12.95
N GLN A 80 -15.96 -0.51 13.07
CA GLN A 80 -17.28 -0.82 13.63
C GLN A 80 -18.09 -1.79 12.75
N ASP A 81 -17.84 -1.80 11.44
CA ASP A 81 -18.57 -2.58 10.45
C ASP A 81 -17.73 -3.69 9.82
N GLN A 82 -16.47 -3.87 10.26
CA GLN A 82 -15.53 -4.84 9.69
C GLN A 82 -16.09 -6.27 9.72
N PHE A 83 -16.77 -6.62 10.81
CA PHE A 83 -17.38 -7.93 11.01
C PHE A 83 -18.87 -7.97 10.71
N ARG A 84 -19.47 -6.85 10.28
CA ARG A 84 -20.89 -6.81 9.95
C ARG A 84 -21.14 -7.54 8.64
N GLY A 85 -22.26 -8.27 8.59
CA GLY A 85 -22.75 -8.88 7.36
C GLY A 85 -23.05 -7.80 6.30
N ILE A 86 -22.90 -8.16 5.03
CA ILE A 86 -23.31 -7.27 3.92
C ILE A 86 -24.80 -6.98 4.05
N GLY A 87 -25.20 -5.71 3.95
CA GLY A 87 -26.60 -5.28 4.04
C GLY A 87 -27.18 -5.29 5.45
N SER A 88 -26.38 -5.56 6.49
CA SER A 88 -26.84 -5.43 7.87
C SER A 88 -27.09 -3.96 8.23
N LYS A 89 -28.27 -3.68 8.78
CA LYS A 89 -28.62 -2.37 9.32
C LYS A 89 -28.36 -2.39 10.83
N PRO A 90 -27.92 -1.27 11.44
CA PRO A 90 -27.92 -1.16 12.90
C PRO A 90 -29.34 -1.40 13.40
N ASP A 91 -29.48 -2.21 14.45
CA ASP A 91 -30.78 -2.43 15.08
C ASP A 91 -31.23 -1.12 15.76
N GLU A 92 -32.48 -0.72 15.53
CA GLU A 92 -33.12 0.47 16.08
C GLU A 92 -33.02 0.56 17.61
N PHE A 93 -32.96 -0.59 18.30
CA PHE A 93 -32.89 -0.66 19.75
C PHE A 93 -31.49 -1.01 20.27
N GLU A 94 -30.47 -1.07 19.42
CA GLU A 94 -29.11 -1.46 19.85
C GLU A 94 -28.55 -0.49 20.90
N GLU A 95 -28.78 0.81 20.72
CA GLU A 95 -28.36 1.85 21.67
C GLU A 95 -29.13 1.78 22.99
N TYR A 96 -30.45 1.55 22.91
CA TYR A 96 -31.29 1.37 24.10
C TYR A 96 -30.83 0.17 24.93
N ARG A 97 -30.57 -0.96 24.28
CA ARG A 97 -30.05 -2.17 24.94
C ARG A 97 -28.69 -1.94 25.57
N LYS A 98 -27.79 -1.21 24.89
CA LYS A 98 -26.48 -0.81 25.45
C LYS A 98 -26.60 0.15 26.64
N GLN A 99 -27.55 1.08 26.62
CA GLN A 99 -27.76 2.02 27.72
C GLN A 99 -28.34 1.33 28.95
N MET A 100 -29.34 0.47 28.75
CA MET A 100 -29.97 -0.27 29.85
C MET A 100 -29.03 -1.30 30.46
N SER A 101 -28.26 -2.04 29.66
CA SER A 101 -27.29 -3.01 30.21
C SER A 101 -26.22 -2.33 31.08
N LYS A 102 -25.73 -1.16 30.68
CA LYS A 102 -24.82 -0.35 31.50
C LYS A 102 -25.44 0.13 32.81
N ARG A 103 -26.75 0.41 32.81
CA ARG A 103 -27.48 0.89 33.98
C ARG A 103 -27.65 -0.19 35.06
N PHE A 104 -27.77 -1.45 34.65
CA PHE A 104 -27.97 -2.59 35.56
C PHE A 104 -26.68 -3.37 35.87
N ALA A 105 -25.55 -3.07 35.23
CA ALA A 105 -24.25 -3.70 35.49
C ALA A 105 -23.52 -3.13 36.72
N LYS A 106 -24.25 -2.73 37.76
CA LYS A 106 -23.72 -2.12 38.98
C LYS A 106 -24.04 -2.97 40.20
#